data_AF-A0A8R7UXM9-F1
#
_entry.id   AF-A0A8R7UXM9-F1
#
_cell.length_a   1.000
_cell.length_b   1.000
_cell.length_c   1.000
_cell.angle_alpha   90.00
_cell.angle_beta   90.00
_cell.angle_gamma   90.00
#
_symmetry.space_group_name_H-M   'P 1'
#
loop_
_entity.id
_entity.type
_entity.pdbx_description
1 polymer ?
#
loop_
_entity_poly.entity_id
_entity_poly.type
_entity_poly.pdbx_seq_one_letter_code
_entity_poly.pdbx_strand_id
1 'polypeptide(L)'
;MQVGKGRDVGFNQISLFEAKIARGNGEQTLSRDVYRLGHHFDFFRMLSFYCTTIGFYFNTVITICTVYVFLYGRLYLVLSGLDNKALRFTLSGPLQAALASQSFVHLGFLVLLPMMMEIGLERGFGTAVIEFILMQLQFASVFFTFSLGTRGHYYGMTLLHGGAAYQATGRGLVVFHTKFSEHYRLYSRSHFVKGLELTILLIVYGIFGQSYQRDKANIFITFSMWFMVFTWLFAPFLFNPSGFEWQKIKDDWTDWNKWISNRGGVGVPPEKSWESWWEIEQEPLRHSGKRGTVLEILLALRFFIYQYGLVYHLNIAKNRNGVLVYCMSWIVVFVILLVIMTVAVGRRMLSGNFYLVFRLFKGLIYIPIICIVIILIVIAHLTVQDLFICILAFVPTGWGLLLVAQAIKPVIFRHWIWRLTRITARRYDIVMGLLLFTPVAFLAWFPFVSEFQTRMLFNQAFSRGLQMSRVLGRQKNDRRAPDKK
;
A
#
# COMPACT_ATOMS: atom_id res chain seq x y z
N MET A 1 11.44 19.08 8.47
CA MET A 1 11.83 17.73 8.93
C MET A 1 13.34 17.62 8.80
N GLN A 2 14.08 17.66 9.91
CA GLN A 2 15.54 17.49 9.91
C GLN A 2 15.91 15.99 9.98
N VAL A 3 15.35 15.18 9.09
CA VAL A 3 15.65 13.73 9.00
C VAL A 3 16.34 13.41 7.66
N GLY A 4 16.95 14.43 7.04
CA GLY A 4 17.59 14.36 5.73
C GLY A 4 18.86 15.21 5.68
N LYS A 5 19.30 15.54 4.46
CA LYS A 5 20.63 16.06 4.10
C LYS A 5 20.98 17.49 4.62
N GLY A 6 20.61 17.84 5.85
CA GLY A 6 20.86 19.15 6.45
C GLY A 6 20.12 20.32 5.76
N ARG A 7 19.18 20.03 4.86
CA ARG A 7 18.38 20.99 4.11
C ARG A 7 16.90 20.77 4.44
N ASP A 8 16.10 21.83 4.42
CA ASP A 8 14.64 21.70 4.42
C ASP A 8 14.22 21.00 3.11
N VAL A 9 14.05 19.68 3.17
CA VAL A 9 13.51 18.84 2.09
C VAL A 9 12.19 18.21 2.53
N GLY A 10 11.25 18.13 1.59
CA GLY A 10 9.91 17.60 1.85
C GLY A 10 9.90 16.07 1.83
N PHE A 11 8.90 15.48 2.49
CA PHE A 11 8.75 14.03 2.56
C PHE A 11 8.78 13.36 1.17
N ASN A 12 8.02 13.90 0.21
CA ASN A 12 7.99 13.38 -1.16
C ASN A 12 9.35 13.50 -1.87
N GLN A 13 10.10 14.57 -1.62
CA GLN A 13 11.43 14.76 -2.21
C GLN A 13 12.42 13.72 -1.70
N ILE A 14 12.40 13.44 -0.39
CA ILE A 14 13.27 12.44 0.22
C ILE A 14 12.89 11.05 -0.29
N SER A 15 11.61 10.70 -0.27
CA SER A 15 11.14 9.39 -0.74
C SER A 15 11.46 9.16 -2.23
N LEU A 16 11.26 10.17 -3.09
CA LEU A 16 11.66 10.08 -4.52
C LEU A 16 13.17 9.94 -4.70
N PHE A 17 13.97 10.60 -3.87
CA PHE A 17 15.42 10.45 -3.88
C PHE A 17 15.85 9.03 -3.49
N GLU A 18 15.26 8.48 -2.44
CA GLU A 18 15.52 7.10 -2.03
C GLU A 18 15.06 6.09 -3.07
N ALA A 19 13.90 6.30 -3.68
CA ALA A 19 13.41 5.50 -4.80
C ALA A 19 14.42 5.49 -5.95
N LYS A 20 14.96 6.66 -6.30
CA LYS A 20 15.97 6.80 -7.36
C LYS A 20 17.25 6.02 -7.04
N ILE A 21 17.78 6.13 -5.81
CA ILE A 21 18.98 5.39 -5.42
C ILE A 21 18.71 3.88 -5.40
N ALA A 22 17.56 3.47 -4.88
CA ALA A 22 17.17 2.06 -4.83
C ALA A 22 17.08 1.43 -6.23
N ARG A 23 16.49 2.14 -7.21
CA ARG A 23 16.48 1.71 -8.62
C ARG A 23 17.89 1.60 -9.19
N GLY A 24 18.73 2.61 -8.96
CA GLY A 24 20.11 2.61 -9.43
C GLY A 24 20.91 1.42 -8.89
N ASN A 25 20.77 1.09 -7.61
CA ASN A 25 21.40 -0.09 -7.02
C ASN A 25 20.81 -1.40 -7.55
N GLY A 26 19.50 -1.43 -7.87
CA GLY A 26 18.86 -2.56 -8.54
C GLY A 26 19.51 -2.85 -9.91
N GLU A 27 19.71 -1.83 -10.74
CA GLU A 27 20.41 -1.97 -12.03
C GLU A 27 21.88 -2.36 -11.85
N GLN A 28 22.58 -1.81 -10.85
CA GLN A 28 23.95 -2.23 -10.52
C GLN A 28 24.01 -3.71 -10.16
N THR A 29 23.03 -4.22 -9.40
CA THR A 29 22.93 -5.65 -9.06
C THR A 29 22.82 -6.54 -10.30
N LEU A 30 22.12 -6.07 -11.33
CA LEU A 30 21.95 -6.77 -12.61
C LEU A 30 23.11 -6.55 -13.59
N SER A 31 24.06 -5.67 -13.25
CA SER A 31 25.14 -5.28 -14.16
C SER A 31 26.25 -6.32 -14.27
N ARG A 32 26.86 -6.40 -15.46
CA ARG A 32 28.03 -7.25 -15.70
C ARG A 32 29.25 -6.81 -14.91
N ASP A 33 29.34 -5.53 -14.56
CA ASP A 33 30.49 -4.97 -13.84
C ASP A 33 30.51 -5.46 -12.40
N VAL A 34 29.36 -5.45 -11.72
CA VAL A 34 29.22 -6.05 -10.39
C VAL A 34 29.47 -7.55 -10.42
N TYR A 35 28.99 -8.25 -11.45
CA TYR A 35 29.32 -9.67 -11.64
C TYR A 35 30.83 -9.91 -11.75
N ARG A 36 31.56 -9.08 -12.51
CA ARG A 36 33.02 -9.18 -12.66
C ARG A 36 33.76 -8.82 -11.36
N LEU A 37 33.38 -7.73 -10.69
CA LEU A 37 33.91 -7.38 -9.36
C LEU A 37 33.69 -8.53 -8.38
N GLY A 38 32.53 -9.17 -8.47
CA GLY A 38 32.16 -10.41 -7.79
C GLY A 38 33.20 -11.53 -7.88
N HIS A 39 33.87 -11.67 -9.03
CA HIS A 39 34.86 -12.73 -9.26
C HIS A 39 36.29 -12.33 -8.88
N HIS A 40 36.55 -11.03 -8.75
CA HIS A 40 37.91 -10.50 -8.49
C HIS A 40 38.13 -10.02 -7.06
N PHE A 41 37.07 -9.79 -6.28
CA PHE A 41 37.20 -9.45 -4.86
C PHE A 41 37.48 -10.69 -4.01
N ASP A 42 38.43 -10.54 -3.10
CA ASP A 42 38.60 -11.42 -1.95
C ASP A 42 37.44 -11.23 -0.96
N PHE A 43 37.30 -12.18 -0.03
CA PHE A 43 36.16 -12.24 0.89
C PHE A 43 35.90 -10.92 1.63
N PHE A 44 36.93 -10.26 2.15
CA PHE A 44 36.78 -9.02 2.92
C PHE A 44 36.36 -7.83 2.05
N ARG A 45 36.92 -7.70 0.84
CA ARG A 45 36.48 -6.66 -0.10
C ARG A 45 35.07 -6.93 -0.58
N MET A 46 34.69 -8.18 -0.79
CA MET A 46 33.33 -8.57 -1.11
C MET A 46 32.35 -8.17 -0.01
N LEU A 47 32.68 -8.46 1.24
CA LEU A 47 31.85 -8.12 2.39
C LEU A 47 31.70 -6.61 2.55
N SER A 48 32.80 -5.86 2.39
CA SER A 48 32.78 -4.39 2.42
C SER A 48 31.92 -3.82 1.29
N PHE A 49 32.08 -4.33 0.07
CA PHE A 49 31.27 -3.94 -1.09
C PHE A 49 29.79 -4.25 -0.87
N TYR A 50 29.46 -5.44 -0.36
CA TYR A 50 28.10 -5.84 -0.02
C TYR A 50 27.47 -4.87 1.00
N CYS A 51 28.14 -4.59 2.11
CA CYS A 51 27.62 -3.72 3.16
C CYS A 51 27.45 -2.27 2.72
N THR A 52 28.32 -1.76 1.85
CA THR A 52 28.31 -0.34 1.44
C THR A 52 27.44 -0.05 0.23
N THR A 53 27.13 -1.05 -0.61
CA THR A 53 26.39 -0.85 -1.87
C THR A 53 25.09 -1.67 -1.90
N ILE A 54 25.11 -2.80 -2.59
CA ILE A 54 23.94 -3.58 -2.99
C ILE A 54 23.31 -4.32 -1.82
N GLY A 55 24.11 -4.82 -0.89
CA GLY A 55 23.66 -5.66 0.21
C GLY A 55 22.67 -4.96 1.13
N PHE A 56 22.82 -3.65 1.33
CA PHE A 56 21.87 -2.86 2.11
C PHE A 56 20.44 -2.90 1.52
N TYR A 57 20.30 -2.73 0.20
CA TYR A 57 19.02 -2.76 -0.49
C TYR A 57 18.47 -4.18 -0.61
N PHE A 58 19.34 -5.15 -0.86
CA PHE A 58 18.97 -6.56 -0.90
C PHE A 58 18.42 -7.04 0.45
N ASN A 59 19.12 -6.72 1.56
CA ASN A 59 18.66 -7.01 2.92
C ASN A 59 17.31 -6.34 3.21
N THR A 60 17.07 -5.13 2.69
CA THR A 60 15.78 -4.44 2.82
C THR A 60 14.64 -5.21 2.15
N VAL A 61 14.88 -5.75 0.96
CA VAL A 61 13.90 -6.60 0.25
C VAL A 61 13.62 -7.86 1.02
N ILE A 62 14.67 -8.56 1.48
CA ILE A 62 14.53 -9.77 2.32
C ILE A 62 13.69 -9.44 3.55
N THR A 63 13.99 -8.34 4.22
CA THR A 63 13.27 -7.90 5.43
C THR A 63 11.78 -7.72 5.19
N ILE A 64 11.37 -7.18 4.04
CA ILE A 64 9.96 -7.05 3.65
C ILE A 64 9.38 -8.41 3.25
N CYS A 65 10.10 -9.22 2.47
CA CYS A 65 9.67 -10.56 2.07
C CYS A 65 9.41 -11.44 3.29
N THR A 66 10.25 -11.37 4.32
CA THR A 66 10.07 -12.11 5.58
C THR A 66 8.77 -11.71 6.28
N VAL A 67 8.36 -10.43 6.26
CA VAL A 67 7.03 -10.01 6.81
C VAL A 67 5.90 -10.71 6.07
N TYR A 68 5.95 -10.73 4.74
CA TYR A 68 4.93 -11.37 3.91
C TYR A 68 4.88 -12.88 4.13
N VAL A 69 6.03 -13.56 4.01
CA VAL A 69 6.13 -15.01 4.23
C VAL A 69 5.63 -15.38 5.61
N PHE A 70 5.97 -14.58 6.62
CA PHE A 70 5.55 -14.83 7.98
C PHE A 70 4.04 -14.62 8.19
N LEU A 71 3.46 -13.52 7.70
CA LEU A 71 2.01 -13.27 7.81
C LEU A 71 1.18 -14.32 7.07
N TYR A 72 1.53 -14.60 5.81
CA TYR A 72 0.86 -15.64 5.04
C TYR A 72 1.09 -17.03 5.66
N GLY A 73 2.30 -17.33 6.12
CA GLY A 73 2.63 -18.59 6.79
C GLY A 73 1.78 -18.80 8.05
N ARG A 74 1.67 -17.79 8.92
CA ARG A 74 0.80 -17.83 10.10
C ARG A 74 -0.67 -17.99 9.72
N LEU A 75 -1.12 -17.25 8.72
CA LEU A 75 -2.49 -17.33 8.24
C LEU A 75 -2.80 -18.75 7.76
N TYR A 76 -1.95 -19.36 6.93
CA TYR A 76 -2.17 -20.70 6.41
C TYR A 76 -2.09 -21.77 7.50
N LEU A 77 -1.21 -21.61 8.48
CA LEU A 77 -1.16 -22.47 9.66
C LEU A 77 -2.49 -22.40 10.43
N VAL A 78 -3.03 -21.20 10.67
CA VAL A 78 -4.33 -21.03 11.35
C VAL A 78 -5.48 -21.60 10.50
N LEU A 79 -5.47 -21.39 9.18
CA LEU A 79 -6.52 -21.84 8.28
C LEU A 79 -6.47 -23.36 8.01
N SER A 80 -5.33 -24.02 8.24
CA SER A 80 -5.17 -25.46 8.00
C SER A 80 -6.02 -26.37 8.90
N GLY A 81 -6.52 -25.85 10.03
CA GLY A 81 -7.27 -26.64 11.01
C GLY A 81 -6.43 -27.62 11.82
N LEU A 82 -5.09 -27.46 11.81
CA LEU A 82 -4.18 -28.23 12.68
C LEU A 82 -4.53 -28.05 14.15
N ASP A 83 -4.39 -29.11 14.94
CA ASP A 83 -4.59 -29.07 16.39
C ASP A 83 -3.76 -27.97 17.04
N ASN A 84 -4.38 -27.24 17.98
CA ASN A 84 -3.77 -26.12 18.70
C ASN A 84 -2.43 -26.50 19.37
N LYS A 85 -2.22 -27.78 19.71
CA LYS A 85 -0.95 -28.30 20.27
C LYS A 85 0.16 -28.38 19.21
N ALA A 86 -0.13 -28.93 18.03
CA ALA A 86 0.82 -29.00 16.92
C ALA A 86 1.19 -27.59 16.43
N LEU A 87 0.19 -26.69 16.39
CA LEU A 87 0.40 -25.29 16.01
C LEU A 87 1.34 -24.55 16.97
N ARG A 88 1.16 -24.72 18.28
CA ARG A 88 2.03 -24.12 19.33
C ARG A 88 3.45 -24.63 19.27
N PHE A 89 3.65 -25.91 18.95
CA PHE A 89 4.98 -26.48 18.77
C PHE A 89 5.69 -25.90 17.53
N THR A 90 4.98 -25.78 16.40
CA THR A 90 5.54 -25.20 15.18
C THR A 90 5.87 -23.71 15.33
N LEU A 91 5.10 -22.99 16.15
CA LEU A 91 5.35 -21.59 16.52
C LEU A 91 6.29 -21.45 17.73
N SER A 92 7.29 -22.33 17.83
CA SER A 92 8.25 -22.40 18.93
C SER A 92 9.10 -21.12 19.12
N GLY A 93 9.72 -21.03 20.31
CA GLY A 93 10.54 -19.90 20.76
C GLY A 93 11.59 -19.38 19.77
N PRO A 94 12.35 -20.20 19.02
CA PRO A 94 13.36 -19.70 18.09
C PRO A 94 12.77 -18.87 16.93
N LEU A 95 11.66 -19.33 16.35
CA LEU A 95 10.97 -18.59 15.30
C LEU A 95 10.44 -17.27 15.87
N GLN A 96 9.80 -17.31 17.03
CA GLN A 96 9.29 -16.12 17.71
C GLN A 96 10.39 -15.12 18.07
N ALA A 97 11.55 -15.60 18.52
CA ALA A 97 12.71 -14.76 18.83
C ALA A 97 13.29 -14.09 17.58
N ALA A 98 13.47 -14.84 16.49
CA ALA A 98 13.94 -14.29 15.22
C ALA A 98 13.01 -13.18 14.70
N LEU A 99 11.70 -13.37 14.84
CA LEU A 99 10.68 -12.41 14.41
C LEU A 99 10.55 -11.19 15.32
N ALA A 100 10.76 -11.37 16.63
CA ALA A 100 10.85 -10.25 17.55
C ALA A 100 12.05 -9.36 17.19
N SER A 101 13.22 -9.96 16.93
CA SER A 101 14.41 -9.25 16.45
C SER A 101 14.17 -8.54 15.11
N GLN A 102 13.49 -9.21 14.17
CA GLN A 102 13.10 -8.60 12.89
C GLN A 102 12.16 -7.40 13.08
N SER A 103 11.20 -7.50 14.01
CA SER A 103 10.27 -6.41 14.33
C SER A 103 10.99 -5.15 14.84
N PHE A 104 12.09 -5.31 15.58
CA PHE A 104 12.94 -4.18 15.98
C PHE A 104 13.60 -3.48 14.77
N VAL A 105 14.01 -4.24 13.75
CA VAL A 105 14.54 -3.70 12.49
C VAL A 105 13.44 -2.88 11.79
N HIS A 106 12.22 -3.42 11.72
CA HIS A 106 11.10 -2.78 11.00
C HIS A 106 10.67 -1.46 11.60
N LEU A 107 10.66 -1.35 12.93
CA LEU A 107 10.32 -0.11 13.65
C LEU A 107 11.36 1.00 13.46
N GLY A 108 12.43 0.73 12.70
CA GLY A 108 13.48 1.70 12.40
C GLY A 108 14.48 1.91 13.53
N PHE A 109 14.33 1.20 14.66
CA PHE A 109 15.21 1.37 15.82
C PHE A 109 16.66 1.00 15.51
N LEU A 110 16.89 -0.11 14.80
CA LEU A 110 18.26 -0.49 14.41
C LEU A 110 18.89 0.48 13.41
N VAL A 111 18.08 1.12 12.56
CA VAL A 111 18.56 2.14 11.61
C VAL A 111 18.98 3.43 12.35
N LEU A 112 18.39 3.67 13.51
CA LEU A 112 18.70 4.83 14.37
C LEU A 112 19.91 4.62 15.28
N LEU A 113 20.31 3.37 15.55
CA LEU A 113 21.42 3.07 16.45
C LEU A 113 22.75 3.70 16.00
N PRO A 114 23.19 3.60 14.72
CA PRO A 114 24.43 4.24 14.29
C PRO A 114 24.43 5.75 14.53
N MET A 115 23.29 6.41 14.28
CA MET A 115 23.13 7.84 14.50
C MET A 115 23.19 8.18 16.01
N MET A 116 22.56 7.37 16.86
CA MET A 116 22.66 7.54 18.31
C MET A 116 24.09 7.39 18.82
N MET A 117 24.85 6.45 18.26
CA MET A 117 26.27 6.25 18.59
C MET A 117 27.14 7.42 18.12
N GLU A 118 26.90 7.92 16.90
CA GLU A 118 27.59 9.11 16.35
C GLU A 118 27.35 10.34 17.24
N ILE A 119 26.10 10.65 17.57
CA ILE A 119 25.75 11.76 18.48
C ILE A 119 26.36 11.53 19.88
N GLY A 120 26.35 10.28 20.36
CA GLY A 120 26.92 9.92 21.65
C GLY A 120 28.43 10.18 21.72
N LEU A 121 29.14 9.90 20.63
CA LEU A 121 30.59 10.14 20.51
C LEU A 121 30.92 11.62 20.31
N GLU A 122 30.13 12.36 19.53
CA GLU A 122 30.39 13.77 19.21
C GLU A 122 29.93 14.75 20.31
N ARG A 123 28.78 14.47 20.94
CA ARG A 123 28.06 15.42 21.82
C ARG A 123 27.73 14.86 23.21
N GLY A 124 28.18 13.65 23.50
CA GLY A 124 27.96 12.94 24.76
C GLY A 124 26.67 12.12 24.79
N PHE A 125 26.70 11.01 25.54
CA PHE A 125 25.60 10.04 25.61
C PHE A 125 24.30 10.61 26.20
N GLY A 126 24.37 11.55 27.15
CA GLY A 126 23.16 12.19 27.70
C GLY A 126 22.39 12.97 26.64
N THR A 127 23.11 13.76 25.83
CA THR A 127 22.57 14.49 24.68
C THR A 127 21.98 13.53 23.65
N ALA A 128 22.67 12.43 23.36
CA ALA A 128 22.20 11.42 22.40
C ALA A 128 20.86 10.77 22.80
N VAL A 129 20.65 10.51 24.10
CA VAL A 129 19.37 9.97 24.60
C VAL A 129 18.24 11.00 24.43
N ILE A 130 18.50 12.27 24.75
CA ILE A 130 17.50 13.34 24.58
C ILE A 130 17.16 13.52 23.10
N GLU A 131 18.17 13.61 22.23
CA GLU A 131 17.97 13.72 20.78
C GLU A 131 17.21 12.51 20.22
N PHE A 132 17.53 11.29 20.68
CA PHE A 132 16.78 10.08 20.30
C PHE A 132 15.30 10.16 20.69
N ILE A 133 14.99 10.57 21.92
CA ILE A 133 13.59 10.74 22.38
C ILE A 133 12.87 11.79 21.54
N LEU A 134 13.52 12.93 21.26
CA LEU A 134 12.96 13.99 20.41
C LEU A 134 12.69 13.49 18.99
N MET A 135 13.61 12.71 18.40
CA MET A 135 13.41 12.09 17.09
C MET A 135 12.19 11.15 17.06
N GLN A 136 11.98 10.35 18.12
CA GLN A 136 10.79 9.50 18.21
C GLN A 136 9.50 10.29 18.29
N LEU A 137 9.47 11.38 19.07
CA LEU A 137 8.33 12.30 19.15
C LEU A 137 8.04 12.99 17.81
N GLN A 138 9.06 13.20 16.98
CA GLN A 138 8.96 13.71 15.61
C GLN A 138 8.61 12.61 14.57
N PHE A 139 8.16 11.45 15.03
CA PHE A 139 7.77 10.31 14.20
C PHE A 139 8.90 9.71 13.35
N ALA A 140 10.15 9.71 13.85
CA ALA A 140 11.28 9.08 13.17
C ALA A 140 11.01 7.62 12.79
N SER A 141 10.45 6.79 13.68
CA SER A 141 10.08 5.41 13.35
C SER A 141 9.10 5.32 12.17
N VAL A 142 8.09 6.19 12.10
CA VAL A 142 7.14 6.23 10.96
C VAL A 142 7.90 6.58 9.68
N PHE A 143 8.82 7.53 9.74
CA PHE A 143 9.64 7.88 8.58
C PHE A 143 10.53 6.72 8.10
N PHE A 144 11.29 6.10 9.00
CA PHE A 144 12.23 5.04 8.64
C PHE A 144 11.52 3.75 8.19
N THR A 145 10.40 3.39 8.81
CA THR A 145 9.59 2.25 8.35
C THR A 145 8.98 2.50 6.97
N PHE A 146 8.59 3.73 6.65
CA PHE A 146 8.15 4.10 5.30
C PHE A 146 9.30 4.08 4.28
N SER A 147 10.45 4.63 4.65
CA SER A 147 11.68 4.62 3.85
C SER A 147 12.12 3.19 3.50
N LEU A 148 12.05 2.27 4.47
CA LEU A 148 12.32 0.85 4.26
C LEU A 148 11.43 0.27 3.14
N GLY A 149 10.12 0.57 3.19
CA GLY A 149 9.15 0.19 2.15
C GLY A 149 9.47 0.76 0.78
N THR A 150 9.84 2.04 0.73
CA THR A 150 10.25 2.75 -0.49
C THR A 150 11.45 2.05 -1.14
N ARG A 151 12.54 1.86 -0.39
CA ARG A 151 13.77 1.24 -0.89
C ARG A 151 13.53 -0.19 -1.37
N GLY A 152 12.82 -0.99 -0.57
CA GLY A 152 12.55 -2.38 -0.91
C GLY A 152 11.63 -2.55 -2.12
N HIS A 153 10.60 -1.71 -2.27
CA HIS A 153 9.73 -1.77 -3.45
C HIS A 153 10.48 -1.43 -4.74
N TYR A 154 11.18 -0.30 -4.77
CA TYR A 154 11.81 0.16 -6.01
C TYR A 154 13.03 -0.68 -6.40
N TYR A 155 13.82 -1.12 -5.43
CA TYR A 155 14.90 -2.07 -5.70
C TYR A 155 14.35 -3.42 -6.21
N GLY A 156 13.32 -3.98 -5.55
CA GLY A 156 12.70 -5.25 -5.94
C GLY A 156 12.05 -5.19 -7.32
N MET A 157 11.34 -4.10 -7.65
CA MET A 157 10.77 -3.88 -8.98
C MET A 157 11.83 -3.88 -10.07
N THR A 158 12.95 -3.17 -9.85
CA THR A 158 14.07 -3.15 -10.80
C THR A 158 14.71 -4.53 -10.94
N LEU A 159 14.82 -5.30 -9.85
CA LEU A 159 15.35 -6.67 -9.92
C LEU A 159 14.47 -7.61 -10.76
N LEU A 160 13.15 -7.46 -10.69
CA LEU A 160 12.19 -8.35 -11.37
C LEU A 160 11.92 -7.98 -12.83
N HIS A 161 11.87 -6.68 -13.14
CA HIS A 161 11.45 -6.19 -14.44
C HIS A 161 12.49 -5.34 -15.16
N GLY A 162 13.54 -4.90 -14.46
CA GLY A 162 14.45 -3.87 -14.94
C GLY A 162 13.77 -2.52 -15.10
N GLY A 163 14.45 -1.59 -15.77
CA GLY A 163 13.83 -0.35 -16.25
C GLY A 163 13.88 0.79 -15.22
N ALA A 164 15.07 1.13 -14.73
CA ALA A 164 15.27 2.34 -13.95
C ALA A 164 14.97 3.61 -14.78
N ALA A 165 13.74 4.09 -14.71
CA ALA A 165 13.39 5.40 -15.24
C ALA A 165 13.86 6.52 -14.30
N TYR A 166 14.48 7.55 -14.87
CA TYR A 166 14.85 8.76 -14.13
C TYR A 166 13.59 9.46 -13.60
N GLN A 167 13.52 9.64 -12.28
CA GLN A 167 12.54 10.52 -11.66
C GLN A 167 13.23 11.79 -11.18
N ALA A 168 12.73 12.94 -11.64
CA ALA A 168 13.25 14.23 -11.22
C ALA A 168 12.92 14.45 -9.74
N THR A 169 13.94 14.53 -8.90
CA THR A 169 13.81 15.00 -7.52
C THR A 169 13.64 16.52 -7.56
N GLY A 170 12.41 17.00 -7.39
CA GLY A 170 12.12 18.44 -7.40
C GLY A 170 12.96 19.19 -6.37
N ARG A 171 13.40 20.42 -6.71
CA ARG A 171 14.11 21.35 -5.81
C ARG A 171 13.20 22.42 -5.21
N GLY A 172 11.88 22.19 -5.21
CA GLY A 172 10.88 23.15 -4.75
C GLY A 172 10.90 23.37 -3.23
N LEU A 173 10.36 24.52 -2.81
CA LEU A 173 10.16 24.85 -1.39
C LEU A 173 9.21 23.85 -0.73
N VAL A 174 9.60 23.36 0.44
CA VAL A 174 8.92 22.32 1.23
C VAL A 174 7.61 22.80 1.88
N VAL A 175 7.31 24.08 1.77
CA VAL A 175 6.23 24.74 2.52
C VAL A 175 4.84 24.46 1.94
N PHE A 176 4.74 23.79 0.79
CA PHE A 176 3.46 23.61 0.11
C PHE A 176 2.82 22.25 0.39
N HIS A 177 1.52 22.32 0.68
CA HIS A 177 0.64 21.16 0.73
C HIS A 177 0.65 20.40 -0.60
N THR A 178 0.91 19.10 -0.54
CA THR A 178 0.78 18.19 -1.67
C THR A 178 -0.63 17.59 -1.72
N LYS A 179 -1.25 17.58 -2.89
CA LYS A 179 -2.60 17.08 -3.09
C LYS A 179 -2.69 15.57 -2.86
N PHE A 180 -3.85 15.10 -2.38
CA PHE A 180 -4.15 13.67 -2.26
C PHE A 180 -3.94 12.89 -3.57
N SER A 181 -4.34 13.44 -4.72
CA SER A 181 -4.18 12.78 -6.02
C SER A 181 -2.71 12.53 -6.37
N GLU A 182 -1.81 13.42 -5.97
CA GLU A 182 -0.37 13.27 -6.18
C GLU A 182 0.21 12.21 -5.24
N HIS A 183 -0.13 12.23 -3.96
CA HIS A 183 0.26 11.19 -3.01
C HIS A 183 -0.23 9.81 -3.44
N TYR A 184 -1.47 9.71 -3.94
CA TYR A 184 -2.01 8.46 -4.46
C TYR A 184 -1.17 7.93 -5.63
N ARG A 185 -0.85 8.78 -6.61
CA ARG A 185 -0.02 8.37 -7.76
C ARG A 185 1.38 7.91 -7.34
N LEU A 186 2.01 8.61 -6.40
CA LEU A 186 3.37 8.30 -5.95
C LEU A 186 3.44 7.01 -5.13
N TYR A 187 2.44 6.76 -4.27
CA TYR A 187 2.53 5.74 -3.23
C TYR A 187 1.57 4.56 -3.38
N SER A 188 0.69 4.58 -4.40
CA SER A 188 -0.29 3.50 -4.62
C SER A 188 0.38 2.12 -4.66
N ARG A 189 1.36 1.90 -5.55
CA ARG A 189 2.00 0.59 -5.73
C ARG A 189 3.05 0.25 -4.67
N SER A 190 3.78 1.27 -4.24
CA SER A 190 4.91 1.09 -3.33
C SER A 190 4.45 0.80 -1.90
N HIS A 191 3.37 1.44 -1.45
CA HIS A 191 2.92 1.39 -0.05
C HIS A 191 1.43 1.06 0.09
N PHE A 192 0.52 1.78 -0.57
CA PHE A 192 -0.92 1.68 -0.24
C PHE A 192 -1.51 0.31 -0.56
N VAL A 193 -1.23 -0.21 -1.76
CA VAL A 193 -1.62 -1.55 -2.19
C VAL A 193 -1.12 -2.60 -1.20
N LYS A 194 0.16 -2.52 -0.84
CA LYS A 194 0.82 -3.45 0.07
C LYS A 194 0.27 -3.35 1.48
N GLY A 195 0.09 -2.13 1.99
CA GLY A 195 -0.46 -1.87 3.32
C GLY A 195 -1.89 -2.36 3.47
N LEU A 196 -2.73 -2.20 2.44
CA LEU A 196 -4.10 -2.73 2.43
C LEU A 196 -4.13 -4.27 2.37
N GLU A 197 -3.24 -4.89 1.59
CA GLU A 197 -3.08 -6.35 1.60
C GLU A 197 -2.73 -6.84 3.00
N LEU A 198 -1.71 -6.24 3.64
CA LEU A 198 -1.32 -6.58 5.01
C LEU A 198 -2.43 -6.29 6.03
N THR A 199 -3.23 -5.23 5.84
CA THR A 199 -4.39 -4.91 6.69
C THR A 199 -5.41 -6.05 6.65
N ILE A 200 -5.75 -6.54 5.45
CA ILE A 200 -6.69 -7.65 5.27
C ILE A 200 -6.16 -8.91 5.97
N LEU A 201 -4.87 -9.23 5.77
CA LEU A 201 -4.24 -10.38 6.43
C LEU A 201 -4.28 -10.28 7.96
N LEU A 202 -3.99 -9.10 8.52
CA LEU A 202 -4.03 -8.87 9.97
C LEU A 202 -5.45 -8.96 10.54
N ILE A 203 -6.46 -8.47 9.81
CA ILE A 203 -7.87 -8.60 10.21
C ILE A 203 -8.27 -10.07 10.25
N VAL A 204 -7.95 -10.83 9.20
CA VAL A 204 -8.27 -12.26 9.12
C VAL A 204 -7.53 -13.04 10.22
N TYR A 205 -6.25 -12.73 10.43
CA TYR A 205 -5.49 -13.29 11.54
C TYR A 205 -6.10 -12.94 12.90
N GLY A 206 -6.64 -11.74 13.09
CA GLY A 206 -7.35 -11.36 14.31
C GLY A 206 -8.64 -12.15 14.54
N ILE A 207 -9.36 -12.51 13.48
CA ILE A 207 -10.60 -13.29 13.54
C ILE A 207 -10.31 -14.76 13.89
N PHE A 208 -9.37 -15.40 13.19
CA PHE A 208 -9.12 -16.84 13.33
C PHE A 208 -8.00 -17.18 14.32
N GLY A 209 -7.13 -16.22 14.68
CA GLY A 209 -5.93 -16.44 15.50
C GLY A 209 -6.10 -16.25 17.02
N GLN A 210 -7.33 -16.13 17.53
CA GLN A 210 -7.60 -15.75 18.93
C GLN A 210 -6.95 -16.68 19.98
N SER A 211 -6.75 -17.95 19.68
CA SER A 211 -6.14 -18.94 20.60
C SER A 211 -4.64 -18.70 20.90
N TYR A 212 -3.97 -17.83 20.16
CA TYR A 212 -2.50 -17.68 20.14
C TYR A 212 -2.01 -16.27 20.58
N GLN A 213 -2.91 -15.32 20.80
CA GLN A 213 -2.57 -13.93 21.18
C GLN A 213 -2.06 -13.76 22.62
N ARG A 214 -1.89 -14.83 23.40
CA ARG A 214 -1.59 -14.72 24.85
C ARG A 214 -0.11 -14.50 25.18
N ASP A 215 0.82 -14.77 24.28
CA ASP A 215 2.25 -14.56 24.55
C ASP A 215 2.69 -13.12 24.26
N LYS A 216 3.43 -12.52 25.19
CA LYS A 216 3.92 -11.13 25.09
C LYS A 216 4.68 -10.85 23.80
N ALA A 217 5.53 -11.77 23.35
CA ALA A 217 6.28 -11.61 22.12
C ALA A 217 5.39 -11.65 20.86
N ASN A 218 4.28 -12.41 20.87
CA ASN A 218 3.31 -12.39 19.77
C ASN A 218 2.54 -11.07 19.71
N ILE A 219 2.17 -10.51 20.87
CA ILE A 219 1.54 -9.19 20.96
C ILE A 219 2.46 -8.13 20.37
N PHE A 220 3.75 -8.15 20.73
CA PHE A 220 4.73 -7.22 20.19
C PHE A 220 4.88 -7.33 18.66
N ILE A 221 4.98 -8.55 18.12
CA ILE A 221 5.08 -8.78 16.68
C ILE A 221 3.81 -8.31 15.96
N THR A 222 2.62 -8.60 16.50
CA THR A 222 1.37 -8.12 15.88
C THR A 222 1.27 -6.61 15.93
N PHE A 223 1.70 -5.97 17.02
CA PHE A 223 1.78 -4.52 17.13
C PHE A 223 2.74 -3.90 16.11
N SER A 224 3.93 -4.48 15.93
CA SER A 224 4.93 -3.97 14.96
C SER A 224 4.39 -4.02 13.52
N MET A 225 3.62 -5.06 13.18
CA MET A 225 2.96 -5.18 11.87
C MET A 225 1.87 -4.15 11.67
N TRP A 226 1.01 -3.93 12.67
CA TRP A 226 0.01 -2.87 12.63
C TRP A 226 0.66 -1.49 12.51
N PHE A 227 1.77 -1.25 13.20
CA PHE A 227 2.54 -0.02 13.09
C PHE A 227 3.11 0.18 11.68
N MET A 228 3.65 -0.89 11.07
CA MET A 228 4.15 -0.86 9.69
C MET A 228 3.02 -0.56 8.69
N VAL A 229 1.86 -1.21 8.83
CA VAL A 229 0.66 -0.94 8.02
C VAL A 229 0.22 0.50 8.16
N PHE A 230 0.06 0.99 9.39
CA PHE A 230 -0.32 2.38 9.66
C PHE A 230 0.65 3.35 8.99
N THR A 231 1.95 3.09 9.14
CA THR A 231 2.99 3.89 8.53
C THR A 231 2.89 3.92 7.01
N TRP A 232 2.76 2.76 6.35
CA TRP A 232 2.64 2.68 4.90
C TRP A 232 1.40 3.36 4.34
N LEU A 233 0.28 3.32 5.07
CA LEU A 233 -0.97 3.95 4.64
C LEU A 233 -1.01 5.46 4.92
N PHE A 234 -0.44 5.93 6.04
CA PHE A 234 -0.71 7.29 6.53
C PHE A 234 0.51 8.21 6.62
N ALA A 235 1.75 7.73 6.51
CA ALA A 235 2.94 8.59 6.56
C ALA A 235 2.91 9.75 5.56
N PRO A 236 2.51 9.57 4.27
CA PRO A 236 2.45 10.68 3.32
C PRO A 236 1.55 11.83 3.78
N PHE A 237 0.47 11.53 4.51
CA PHE A 237 -0.47 12.53 5.02
C PHE A 237 0.03 13.15 6.32
N LEU A 238 0.62 12.36 7.22
CA LEU A 238 1.22 12.83 8.47
C LEU A 238 2.34 13.84 8.24
N PHE A 239 3.18 13.62 7.23
CA PHE A 239 4.29 14.52 6.88
C PHE A 239 3.91 15.60 5.84
N ASN A 240 2.63 15.70 5.45
CA ASN A 240 2.16 16.70 4.50
C ASN A 240 1.81 18.03 5.19
N PRO A 241 2.46 19.17 4.84
CA PRO A 241 2.06 20.48 5.36
C PRO A 241 0.57 20.75 5.11
N SER A 242 -0.15 21.27 6.12
CA SER A 242 -1.62 21.45 6.08
C SER A 242 -2.40 20.18 5.68
N GLY A 243 -1.84 18.99 5.93
CA GLY A 243 -2.44 17.71 5.53
C GLY A 243 -3.80 17.42 6.18
N PHE A 244 -4.07 18.02 7.35
CA PHE A 244 -5.35 17.90 8.06
C PHE A 244 -6.17 19.18 8.09
N GLU A 245 -5.94 20.11 7.14
CA GLU A 245 -6.74 21.33 7.02
C GLU A 245 -8.01 21.05 6.21
N TRP A 246 -9.19 21.26 6.82
CA TRP A 246 -10.48 20.87 6.21
C TRP A 246 -10.72 21.45 4.81
N GLN A 247 -10.34 22.71 4.57
CA GLN A 247 -10.49 23.34 3.25
C GLN A 247 -9.62 22.64 2.20
N LYS A 248 -8.39 22.26 2.54
CA LYS A 248 -7.49 21.52 1.64
C LYS A 248 -8.00 20.12 1.34
N ILE A 249 -8.52 19.42 2.34
CA ILE A 249 -9.12 18.10 2.15
C ILE A 249 -10.33 18.14 1.22
N LYS A 250 -11.18 19.18 1.34
CA LYS A 250 -12.29 19.38 0.38
C LYS A 250 -11.78 19.60 -1.04
N ASP A 251 -10.79 20.45 -1.23
CA ASP A 251 -10.19 20.70 -2.54
C ASP A 251 -9.60 19.41 -3.12
N ASP A 252 -8.86 18.65 -2.31
CA ASP A 252 -8.27 17.36 -2.66
C ASP A 252 -9.30 16.31 -3.07
N TRP A 253 -10.45 16.27 -2.39
CA TRP A 253 -11.56 15.40 -2.77
C TRP A 253 -12.07 15.72 -4.17
N THR A 254 -12.21 17.01 -4.49
CA THR A 254 -12.67 17.42 -5.82
C THR A 254 -11.63 17.15 -6.90
N ASP A 255 -10.35 17.36 -6.62
CA ASP A 255 -9.24 17.10 -7.53
C ASP A 255 -9.07 15.60 -7.81
N TRP A 256 -9.09 14.77 -6.77
CA TRP A 256 -9.02 13.31 -6.91
C TRP A 256 -10.22 12.75 -7.66
N ASN A 257 -11.45 13.22 -7.37
CA ASN A 257 -12.63 12.80 -8.12
C ASN A 257 -12.56 13.20 -9.60
N LYS A 258 -12.03 14.38 -9.92
CA LYS A 258 -11.79 14.78 -11.31
C LYS A 258 -10.78 13.85 -11.96
N TRP A 259 -9.62 13.64 -11.34
CA TRP A 259 -8.55 12.77 -11.84
C TRP A 259 -9.01 11.32 -12.07
N ILE A 260 -9.71 10.73 -11.09
CA ILE A 260 -10.24 9.36 -11.18
C ILE A 260 -11.38 9.25 -12.17
N SER A 261 -12.08 10.35 -12.51
CA SER A 261 -13.22 10.37 -13.44
C SER A 261 -12.83 10.62 -14.91
N ASN A 262 -11.77 11.40 -15.13
CA ASN A 262 -11.31 11.77 -16.46
C ASN A 262 -10.94 10.55 -17.30
N ARG A 263 -11.25 10.62 -18.61
CA ARG A 263 -10.80 9.62 -19.58
C ARG A 263 -9.37 9.94 -19.99
N GLY A 264 -8.56 8.90 -20.15
CA GLY A 264 -7.21 9.02 -20.72
C GLY A 264 -7.25 9.09 -22.24
N GLY A 265 -6.07 9.21 -22.82
CA GLY A 265 -5.85 9.24 -24.27
C GLY A 265 -4.37 9.47 -24.56
N VAL A 266 -3.98 9.26 -25.82
CA VAL A 266 -2.61 9.53 -26.27
C VAL A 266 -2.30 11.01 -26.02
N GLY A 267 -1.20 11.29 -25.30
CA GLY A 267 -0.76 12.65 -24.97
C GLY A 267 -1.42 13.28 -23.73
N VAL A 268 -2.34 12.60 -23.03
CA VAL A 268 -2.90 13.10 -21.76
C VAL A 268 -1.91 12.81 -20.63
N PRO A 269 -1.41 13.84 -19.92
CA PRO A 269 -0.43 13.64 -18.87
C PRO A 269 -1.00 12.85 -17.67
N PRO A 270 -0.20 12.03 -16.96
CA PRO A 270 -0.66 11.19 -15.85
C PRO A 270 -1.26 12.00 -14.69
N GLU A 271 -0.91 13.28 -14.59
CA GLU A 271 -1.42 14.15 -13.54
C GLU A 271 -2.90 14.49 -13.71
N LYS A 272 -3.42 14.40 -14.94
CA LYS A 272 -4.79 14.81 -15.29
C LYS A 272 -5.78 13.66 -15.42
N SER A 273 -5.30 12.42 -15.61
CA SER A 273 -6.15 11.26 -15.82
C SER A 273 -5.59 10.01 -15.14
N TRP A 274 -6.46 9.30 -14.41
CA TRP A 274 -6.15 7.99 -13.85
C TRP A 274 -5.77 6.97 -14.92
N GLU A 275 -6.41 7.02 -16.08
CA GLU A 275 -6.18 6.03 -17.14
C GLU A 275 -4.77 6.14 -17.74
N SER A 276 -4.24 7.35 -17.94
CA SER A 276 -2.86 7.53 -18.42
C SER A 276 -1.83 7.18 -17.35
N TRP A 277 -2.08 7.55 -16.08
CA TRP A 277 -1.24 7.12 -14.96
C TRP A 277 -1.18 5.59 -14.84
N TRP A 278 -2.34 4.94 -14.90
CA TRP A 278 -2.45 3.48 -14.79
C TRP A 278 -1.74 2.72 -15.92
N GLU A 279 -1.70 3.29 -17.12
CA GLU A 279 -0.98 2.71 -18.24
C GLU A 279 0.54 2.80 -18.07
N ILE A 280 1.04 3.93 -17.56
CA ILE A 280 2.47 4.15 -17.25
C ILE A 280 2.92 3.24 -16.10
N GLU A 281 2.12 3.09 -15.05
CA GLU A 281 2.44 2.20 -13.92
C GLU A 281 2.62 0.72 -14.34
N GLN A 282 2.06 0.32 -15.47
CA GLN A 282 2.20 -1.04 -15.99
C GLN A 282 3.29 -1.19 -17.05
N GLU A 283 3.99 -0.12 -17.39
CA GLU A 283 5.05 -0.14 -18.38
C GLU A 283 6.18 -1.11 -18.02
N PRO A 284 6.64 -1.23 -16.75
CA PRO A 284 7.67 -2.21 -16.38
C PRO A 284 7.27 -3.66 -16.73
N LEU A 285 5.98 -4.02 -16.58
CA LEU A 285 5.48 -5.35 -16.91
C LEU A 285 5.55 -5.67 -18.42
N ARG A 286 5.58 -4.66 -19.29
CA ARG A 286 5.75 -4.86 -20.74
C ARG A 286 7.17 -5.29 -21.10
N HIS A 287 8.15 -4.84 -20.34
CA HIS A 287 9.56 -5.15 -20.56
C HIS A 287 10.04 -6.37 -19.75
N SER A 288 9.17 -6.90 -18.88
CA SER A 288 9.44 -8.10 -18.11
C SER A 288 9.65 -9.32 -19.02
N GLY A 289 10.75 -10.05 -18.80
CA GLY A 289 10.98 -11.34 -19.46
C GLY A 289 10.03 -12.44 -18.96
N LYS A 290 10.01 -13.59 -19.67
CA LYS A 290 9.15 -14.75 -19.34
C LYS A 290 9.26 -15.19 -17.87
N ARG A 291 10.47 -15.17 -17.30
CA ARG A 291 10.72 -15.52 -15.88
C ARG A 291 10.05 -14.55 -14.93
N GLY A 292 10.11 -13.25 -15.19
CA GLY A 292 9.44 -12.22 -14.39
C GLY A 292 7.92 -12.35 -14.45
N THR A 293 7.36 -12.62 -15.63
CA THR A 293 5.92 -12.87 -15.79
C THR A 293 5.45 -14.12 -15.03
N VAL A 294 6.21 -15.21 -15.09
CA VAL A 294 5.91 -16.44 -14.32
C VAL A 294 5.98 -16.16 -12.83
N LEU A 295 6.96 -15.39 -12.37
CA LEU A 295 7.07 -15.02 -10.96
C LEU A 295 5.90 -14.16 -10.49
N GLU A 296 5.45 -13.17 -11.29
CA GLU A 296 4.27 -12.37 -10.97
C GLU A 296 3.00 -13.22 -10.84
N ILE A 297 2.83 -14.19 -11.75
CA ILE A 297 1.71 -15.14 -11.67
C ILE A 297 1.83 -15.99 -10.39
N LEU A 298 3.01 -16.56 -10.10
CA LEU A 298 3.26 -17.33 -8.89
C LEU A 298 2.98 -16.53 -7.62
N LEU A 299 3.42 -15.28 -7.58
CA LEU A 299 3.13 -14.37 -6.48
C LEU A 299 1.62 -14.13 -6.35
N ALA A 300 0.89 -13.94 -7.46
CA ALA A 300 -0.55 -13.74 -7.44
C ALA A 300 -1.33 -15.00 -7.00
N LEU A 301 -0.79 -16.21 -7.16
CA LEU A 301 -1.45 -17.45 -6.74
C LEU A 301 -1.78 -17.49 -5.25
N ARG A 302 -1.04 -16.75 -4.42
CA ARG A 302 -1.29 -16.65 -2.98
C ARG A 302 -2.72 -16.22 -2.66
N PHE A 303 -3.33 -15.36 -3.49
CA PHE A 303 -4.70 -14.89 -3.28
C PHE A 303 -5.75 -16.00 -3.48
N PHE A 304 -5.49 -16.96 -4.36
CA PHE A 304 -6.39 -18.09 -4.58
C PHE A 304 -6.27 -19.14 -3.46
N ILE A 305 -5.05 -19.38 -2.98
CA ILE A 305 -4.81 -20.24 -1.79
C ILE A 305 -5.47 -19.62 -0.56
N TYR A 306 -5.30 -18.31 -0.38
CA TYR A 306 -5.96 -17.53 0.65
C TYR A 306 -7.50 -17.66 0.61
N GLN A 307 -8.11 -17.54 -0.57
CA GLN A 307 -9.56 -17.74 -0.74
C GLN A 307 -9.98 -19.15 -0.35
N TYR A 308 -9.24 -20.18 -0.80
CA TYR A 308 -9.53 -21.56 -0.46
C TYR A 308 -9.54 -21.77 1.07
N GLY A 309 -8.51 -21.25 1.76
CA GLY A 309 -8.43 -21.33 3.21
C GLY A 309 -9.63 -20.69 3.91
N LEU A 310 -10.12 -19.52 3.46
CA LEU A 310 -11.30 -18.89 4.05
C LEU A 310 -12.60 -19.61 3.74
N VAL A 311 -12.77 -20.08 2.50
CA VAL A 311 -13.96 -20.83 2.09
C VAL A 311 -14.10 -22.13 2.86
N TYR A 312 -12.98 -22.78 3.20
CA TYR A 312 -12.95 -23.99 4.02
C TYR A 312 -13.54 -23.78 5.43
N HIS A 313 -13.38 -22.58 6.02
CA HIS A 313 -13.91 -22.27 7.35
C HIS A 313 -15.37 -21.79 7.35
N LEU A 314 -15.99 -21.61 6.18
CA LEU A 314 -17.41 -21.27 6.09
C LEU A 314 -18.29 -22.40 6.60
N ASN A 315 -19.40 -22.08 7.27
CA ASN A 315 -20.31 -23.10 7.79
C ASN A 315 -20.86 -24.05 6.69
N ILE A 316 -20.98 -23.57 5.45
CA ILE A 316 -21.38 -24.40 4.29
C ILE A 316 -20.38 -25.53 4.02
N ALA A 317 -19.09 -25.29 4.24
CA ALA A 317 -18.01 -26.23 3.96
C ALA A 317 -17.84 -27.30 5.06
N LYS A 318 -18.41 -27.10 6.26
CA LYS A 318 -18.33 -28.10 7.34
C LYS A 318 -19.09 -29.40 7.04
N ASN A 319 -20.18 -29.32 6.27
CA ASN A 319 -21.05 -30.45 5.96
C ASN A 319 -20.90 -31.00 4.53
N ARG A 320 -20.01 -30.43 3.70
CA ARG A 320 -19.83 -30.81 2.28
C ARG A 320 -18.35 -30.88 1.92
N ASN A 321 -18.02 -31.49 0.79
CA ASN A 321 -16.66 -31.51 0.26
C ASN A 321 -16.17 -30.07 0.04
N GLY A 322 -15.22 -29.59 0.84
CA GLY A 322 -14.73 -28.20 0.81
C GLY A 322 -14.21 -27.75 -0.56
N VAL A 323 -13.64 -28.69 -1.34
CA VAL A 323 -13.21 -28.45 -2.73
C VAL A 323 -14.39 -28.07 -3.64
N LEU A 324 -15.55 -28.70 -3.46
CA LEU A 324 -16.74 -28.41 -4.25
C LEU A 324 -17.28 -27.01 -3.91
N VAL A 325 -17.30 -26.64 -2.63
CA VAL A 325 -17.69 -25.29 -2.20
C VAL A 325 -16.75 -24.22 -2.75
N TYR A 326 -15.45 -24.51 -2.78
CA TYR A 326 -14.46 -23.64 -3.43
C TYR A 326 -14.73 -23.49 -4.94
N CYS A 327 -14.95 -24.58 -5.67
CA CYS A 327 -15.32 -24.51 -7.10
C CYS A 327 -16.60 -23.70 -7.34
N MET A 328 -17.62 -23.86 -6.48
CA MET A 328 -18.85 -23.06 -6.55
C MET A 328 -18.62 -21.58 -6.27
N SER A 329 -17.66 -21.23 -5.40
CA SER A 329 -17.31 -19.84 -5.10
C SER A 329 -16.78 -19.08 -6.33
N TRP A 330 -16.21 -19.78 -7.32
CA TRP A 330 -15.78 -19.17 -8.58
C TRP A 330 -16.95 -18.70 -9.45
N ILE A 331 -18.12 -19.33 -9.32
CA ILE A 331 -19.35 -18.86 -9.98
C ILE A 331 -19.70 -17.47 -9.46
N VAL A 332 -19.59 -17.24 -8.14
CA VAL A 332 -19.83 -15.92 -7.53
C VAL A 332 -18.86 -14.88 -8.08
N VAL A 333 -17.57 -15.22 -8.20
CA VAL A 333 -16.56 -14.33 -8.78
C VAL A 333 -16.90 -13.97 -10.25
N PHE A 334 -17.32 -14.96 -11.05
CA PHE A 334 -17.74 -14.72 -12.43
C PHE A 334 -18.97 -13.82 -12.53
N VAL A 335 -19.97 -14.04 -11.66
CA VAL A 335 -21.17 -13.19 -11.58
C VAL A 335 -20.79 -11.75 -11.21
N ILE A 336 -19.90 -11.55 -10.24
CA ILE A 336 -19.41 -10.21 -9.85
C ILE A 336 -18.73 -9.51 -11.04
N LEU A 337 -17.88 -10.21 -11.78
CA LEU A 337 -17.22 -9.65 -12.97
C LEU A 337 -18.22 -9.30 -14.08
N LEU A 338 -19.24 -10.14 -14.29
CA LEU A 338 -20.33 -9.89 -15.24
C LEU A 338 -21.14 -8.66 -14.84
N VAL A 339 -21.48 -8.51 -13.55
CA VAL A 339 -22.16 -7.33 -13.00
C VAL A 339 -21.32 -6.06 -13.22
N ILE A 340 -20.02 -6.10 -12.94
CA ILE A 340 -19.13 -4.96 -13.19
C ILE A 340 -19.16 -4.58 -14.67
N MET A 341 -19.14 -5.56 -15.57
CA MET A 341 -19.15 -5.33 -17.01
C MET A 341 -20.47 -4.75 -17.51
N THR A 342 -21.60 -5.32 -17.09
CA THR A 342 -22.95 -4.84 -17.47
C THR A 342 -23.20 -3.42 -16.99
N VAL A 343 -22.83 -3.08 -15.75
CA VAL A 343 -22.91 -1.71 -15.23
C VAL A 343 -22.02 -0.75 -16.04
N ALA A 344 -20.83 -1.19 -16.47
CA ALA A 344 -19.91 -0.35 -17.22
C ALA A 344 -20.38 -0.10 -18.67
N VAL A 345 -20.94 -1.11 -19.34
CA VAL A 345 -21.55 -0.98 -20.67
C VAL A 345 -22.81 -0.13 -20.59
N GLY A 346 -23.70 -0.42 -19.63
CA GLY A 346 -24.92 0.35 -19.38
C GLY A 346 -24.64 1.82 -19.09
N ARG A 347 -23.56 2.15 -18.35
CA ARG A 347 -23.13 3.53 -18.16
C ARG A 347 -22.82 4.20 -19.50
N ARG A 348 -22.05 3.56 -20.39
CA ARG A 348 -21.68 4.20 -21.68
C ARG A 348 -22.88 4.42 -22.58
N MET A 349 -23.81 3.46 -22.62
CA MET A 349 -24.98 3.53 -23.50
C MET A 349 -26.05 4.49 -22.97
N LEU A 350 -26.32 4.48 -21.66
CA LEU A 350 -27.47 5.16 -21.07
C LEU A 350 -27.13 6.48 -20.37
N SER A 351 -25.90 6.67 -19.84
CA SER A 351 -25.62 7.84 -19.01
C SER A 351 -25.48 9.14 -19.78
N GLY A 352 -25.20 9.09 -21.09
CA GLY A 352 -25.05 10.31 -21.91
C GLY A 352 -26.38 10.99 -22.19
N ASN A 353 -27.44 10.21 -22.42
CA ASN A 353 -28.73 10.71 -22.90
C ASN A 353 -29.86 10.54 -21.86
N PHE A 354 -29.77 9.57 -20.93
CA PHE A 354 -30.87 9.23 -20.02
C PHE A 354 -30.41 8.88 -18.59
N TYR A 355 -30.16 9.91 -17.77
CA TYR A 355 -29.72 9.74 -16.38
C TYR A 355 -30.71 8.93 -15.51
N LEU A 356 -32.03 9.12 -15.69
CA LEU A 356 -33.06 8.40 -14.93
C LEU A 356 -33.06 6.91 -15.27
N VAL A 357 -33.00 6.57 -16.57
CA VAL A 357 -32.96 5.19 -17.06
C VAL A 357 -31.71 4.47 -16.53
N PHE A 358 -30.57 5.15 -16.50
CA PHE A 358 -29.36 4.57 -15.90
C PHE A 358 -29.48 4.34 -14.39
N ARG A 359 -30.21 5.19 -13.65
CA ARG A 359 -30.47 4.99 -12.22
C ARG A 359 -31.39 3.80 -11.99
N LEU A 360 -32.46 3.67 -12.76
CA LEU A 360 -33.38 2.53 -12.74
C LEU A 360 -32.65 1.22 -13.10
N PHE A 361 -31.83 1.25 -14.16
CA PHE A 361 -31.00 0.12 -14.57
C PHE A 361 -30.08 -0.38 -13.45
N LYS A 362 -29.44 0.53 -12.69
CA LYS A 362 -28.67 0.11 -11.50
C LYS A 362 -29.55 -0.55 -10.47
N GLY A 363 -30.72 0.03 -10.16
CA GLY A 363 -31.68 -0.55 -9.22
C GLY A 363 -32.09 -1.97 -9.63
N LEU A 364 -32.39 -2.18 -10.90
CA LEU A 364 -32.73 -3.49 -11.47
C LEU A 364 -31.59 -4.51 -11.37
N ILE A 365 -30.32 -4.08 -11.42
CA ILE A 365 -29.17 -4.97 -11.19
C ILE A 365 -28.98 -5.28 -9.69
N TYR A 366 -29.32 -4.36 -8.79
CA TYR A 366 -29.19 -4.58 -7.34
C TYR A 366 -30.21 -5.59 -6.81
N ILE A 367 -31.43 -5.59 -7.34
CA ILE A 367 -32.50 -6.53 -6.92
C ILE A 367 -32.05 -8.00 -7.00
N PRO A 368 -31.57 -8.55 -8.13
CA PRO A 368 -31.15 -9.94 -8.22
C PRO A 368 -29.95 -10.26 -7.33
N ILE A 369 -29.05 -9.30 -7.10
CA ILE A 369 -27.91 -9.49 -6.16
C ILE A 369 -28.45 -9.68 -4.74
N ILE A 370 -29.38 -8.83 -4.30
CA ILE A 370 -30.02 -8.95 -2.99
C ILE A 370 -30.79 -10.27 -2.88
N CYS A 371 -31.54 -10.66 -3.92
CA CYS A 371 -32.23 -11.94 -3.96
C CYS A 371 -31.25 -13.12 -3.84
N ILE A 372 -30.12 -13.10 -4.55
CA ILE A 372 -29.08 -14.14 -4.44
C ILE A 372 -28.53 -14.21 -3.02
N VAL A 373 -28.24 -13.06 -2.38
CA VAL A 373 -27.76 -13.03 -1.00
C VAL A 373 -28.79 -13.61 -0.04
N ILE A 374 -30.08 -13.26 -0.19
CA ILE A 374 -31.16 -13.80 0.63
C ILE A 374 -31.29 -15.32 0.44
N ILE A 375 -31.24 -15.79 -0.82
CA ILE A 375 -31.25 -17.22 -1.16
C ILE A 375 -30.08 -17.94 -0.49
N LEU A 376 -28.87 -17.36 -0.53
CA LEU A 376 -27.70 -17.95 0.12
C LEU A 376 -27.85 -17.98 1.66
N ILE A 377 -28.46 -16.97 2.27
CA ILE A 377 -28.73 -16.97 3.72
C ILE A 377 -29.76 -18.04 4.08
N VAL A 378 -30.84 -18.17 3.31
CA VAL A 378 -31.95 -19.09 3.61
C VAL A 378 -31.58 -20.54 3.31
N ILE A 379 -30.99 -20.82 2.15
CA ILE A 379 -30.67 -22.19 1.69
C ILE A 379 -29.37 -22.69 2.29
N ALA A 380 -28.37 -21.82 2.40
CA ALA A 380 -27.03 -22.20 2.85
C ALA A 380 -26.77 -21.87 4.32
N HIS A 381 -27.78 -21.38 5.04
CA HIS A 381 -27.73 -21.03 6.48
C HIS A 381 -26.52 -20.15 6.83
N LEU A 382 -26.19 -19.18 5.97
CA LEU A 382 -25.06 -18.28 6.19
C LEU A 382 -25.31 -17.35 7.37
N THR A 383 -24.34 -17.29 8.27
CA THR A 383 -24.33 -16.31 9.36
C THR A 383 -23.82 -14.95 8.87
N VAL A 384 -24.07 -13.89 9.66
CA VAL A 384 -23.51 -12.54 9.37
C VAL A 384 -21.98 -12.56 9.36
N GLN A 385 -21.36 -13.40 10.19
CA GLN A 385 -19.90 -13.58 10.19
C GLN A 385 -19.42 -14.23 8.88
N ASP A 386 -20.16 -15.22 8.36
CA ASP A 386 -19.84 -15.84 7.07
C ASP A 386 -19.92 -14.85 5.90
N LEU A 387 -20.87 -13.90 5.93
CA LEU A 387 -20.93 -12.81 4.94
C LEU A 387 -19.68 -11.93 4.96
N PHE A 388 -19.17 -11.62 6.15
CA PHE A 388 -17.93 -10.85 6.29
C PHE A 388 -16.71 -11.63 5.78
N ILE A 389 -16.63 -12.93 6.08
CA ILE A 389 -15.58 -13.83 5.57
C ILE A 389 -15.63 -13.91 4.03
N CYS A 390 -16.83 -13.99 3.44
CA CYS A 390 -17.01 -13.96 1.99
C CYS A 390 -16.46 -12.66 1.36
N ILE A 391 -16.72 -11.49 1.95
CA ILE A 391 -16.14 -10.23 1.46
C ILE A 391 -14.60 -10.28 1.54
N LEU A 392 -14.08 -10.73 2.68
CA LEU A 392 -12.64 -10.87 2.90
C LEU A 392 -11.98 -11.92 2.00
N ALA A 393 -12.74 -12.90 1.49
CA ALA A 393 -12.26 -13.89 0.53
C ALA A 393 -12.30 -13.34 -0.90
N PHE A 394 -13.42 -12.79 -1.35
CA PHE A 394 -13.62 -12.40 -2.75
C PHE A 394 -12.88 -11.11 -3.16
N VAL A 395 -12.67 -10.16 -2.25
CA VAL A 395 -11.92 -8.93 -2.56
C VAL A 395 -10.45 -9.25 -2.91
N PRO A 396 -9.70 -10.03 -2.11
CA PRO A 396 -8.35 -10.45 -2.51
C PRO A 396 -8.33 -11.38 -3.74
N THR A 397 -9.34 -12.24 -3.95
CA THR A 397 -9.44 -13.05 -5.18
C THR A 397 -9.53 -12.18 -6.43
N GLY A 398 -10.42 -11.18 -6.43
CA GLY A 398 -10.56 -10.28 -7.56
C GLY A 398 -9.31 -9.44 -7.80
N TRP A 399 -8.57 -9.13 -6.73
CA TRP A 399 -7.24 -8.53 -6.81
C TRP A 399 -6.24 -9.48 -7.48
N GLY A 400 -6.18 -10.75 -7.05
CA GLY A 400 -5.33 -11.77 -7.66
C GLY A 400 -5.58 -11.94 -9.16
N LEU A 401 -6.86 -12.00 -9.57
CA LEU A 401 -7.23 -12.03 -10.99
C LEU A 401 -6.75 -10.80 -11.76
N LEU A 402 -6.79 -9.62 -11.14
CA LEU A 402 -6.31 -8.39 -11.73
C LEU A 402 -4.79 -8.41 -11.94
N LEU A 403 -4.01 -8.92 -10.98
CA LEU A 403 -2.56 -9.06 -11.11
C LEU A 403 -2.19 -10.06 -12.20
N VAL A 404 -2.86 -11.22 -12.25
CA VAL A 404 -2.67 -12.21 -13.33
C VAL A 404 -2.98 -11.59 -14.70
N ALA A 405 -4.08 -10.85 -14.81
CA ALA A 405 -4.45 -10.18 -16.07
C ALA A 405 -3.44 -9.09 -16.48
N GLN A 406 -2.80 -8.42 -15.53
CA GLN A 406 -1.72 -7.46 -15.78
C GLN A 406 -0.43 -8.14 -16.23
N ALA A 407 -0.04 -9.24 -15.58
CA ALA A 407 1.16 -9.99 -15.91
C ALA A 407 1.09 -10.56 -17.34
N ILE A 408 -0.09 -11.00 -17.78
CA ILE A 408 -0.31 -11.60 -19.11
C ILE A 408 -0.67 -10.52 -20.16
N LYS A 409 -0.68 -9.23 -19.81
CA LYS A 409 -0.99 -8.11 -20.74
C LYS A 409 -0.31 -8.21 -22.11
N PRO A 410 0.99 -8.58 -22.25
CA PRO A 410 1.63 -8.69 -23.55
C PRO A 410 0.99 -9.76 -24.47
N VAL A 411 0.34 -10.77 -23.89
CA VAL A 411 -0.28 -11.91 -24.58
C VAL A 411 -1.79 -11.69 -24.77
N ILE A 412 -2.46 -10.95 -23.88
CA ILE A 412 -3.90 -10.65 -24.00
C ILE A 412 -4.12 -9.55 -25.06
N PHE A 413 -4.14 -9.95 -26.34
CA PHE A 413 -4.50 -9.08 -27.46
C PHE A 413 -6.02 -8.80 -27.56
N ARG A 414 -6.86 -9.52 -26.80
CA ARG A 414 -8.31 -9.36 -26.90
C ARG A 414 -8.77 -8.10 -26.16
N HIS A 415 -9.13 -7.06 -26.93
CA HIS A 415 -9.60 -5.76 -26.44
C HIS A 415 -10.69 -5.82 -25.35
N TRP A 416 -11.54 -6.85 -25.36
CA TRP A 416 -12.60 -7.01 -24.37
C TRP A 416 -12.09 -7.33 -22.95
N ILE A 417 -11.14 -8.27 -22.82
CA ILE A 417 -10.59 -8.67 -21.51
C ILE A 417 -9.78 -7.52 -20.93
N TRP A 418 -8.96 -6.86 -21.75
CA TRP A 418 -8.20 -5.70 -21.29
C TRP A 418 -9.10 -4.55 -20.80
N ARG A 419 -10.22 -4.33 -21.50
CA ARG A 419 -11.24 -3.36 -21.09
C ARG A 419 -11.85 -3.71 -19.74
N LEU A 420 -12.17 -4.99 -19.51
CA LEU A 420 -12.68 -5.47 -18.22
C LEU A 420 -11.64 -5.23 -17.11
N THR A 421 -10.39 -5.65 -17.31
CA THR A 421 -9.29 -5.47 -16.35
C THR A 421 -9.14 -4.01 -15.95
N ARG A 422 -9.16 -3.09 -16.91
CA ARG A 422 -9.06 -1.65 -16.65
C ARG A 422 -10.26 -1.09 -15.87
N ILE A 423 -11.48 -1.55 -16.16
CA ILE A 423 -12.66 -1.13 -15.40
C ILE A 423 -12.58 -1.63 -13.96
N THR A 424 -12.24 -2.90 -13.78
CA THR A 424 -12.09 -3.53 -12.46
C THR A 424 -10.99 -2.83 -11.66
N ALA A 425 -9.82 -2.58 -12.26
CA ALA A 425 -8.73 -1.80 -11.68
C ALA A 425 -9.18 -0.46 -11.12
N ARG A 426 -9.92 0.30 -11.93
CA ARG A 426 -10.42 1.61 -11.51
C ARG A 426 -11.34 1.51 -10.31
N ARG A 427 -12.16 0.45 -10.21
CA ARG A 427 -13.02 0.21 -9.05
C ARG A 427 -12.20 -0.08 -7.80
N TYR A 428 -11.17 -0.91 -7.92
CA TYR A 428 -10.22 -1.17 -6.85
C TYR A 428 -9.56 0.12 -6.37
N ASP A 429 -9.02 0.93 -7.28
CA ASP A 429 -8.38 2.22 -6.91
C ASP A 429 -9.36 3.23 -6.29
N ILE A 430 -10.61 3.26 -6.75
CA ILE A 430 -11.65 4.10 -6.11
C ILE A 430 -11.90 3.65 -4.67
N VAL A 431 -12.02 2.34 -4.43
CA VAL A 431 -12.25 1.80 -3.08
C VAL A 431 -11.03 2.06 -2.19
N MET A 432 -9.82 1.83 -2.68
CA MET A 432 -8.59 2.11 -1.93
C MET A 432 -8.45 3.59 -1.60
N GLY A 433 -8.69 4.47 -2.58
CA GLY A 433 -8.68 5.92 -2.37
C GLY A 433 -9.70 6.36 -1.32
N LEU A 434 -10.92 5.80 -1.35
CA LEU A 434 -11.95 6.05 -0.33
C LEU A 434 -11.53 5.57 1.08
N LEU A 435 -10.95 4.38 1.18
CA LEU A 435 -10.47 3.82 2.45
C LEU A 435 -9.34 4.67 3.07
N LEU A 436 -8.47 5.26 2.24
CA LEU A 436 -7.42 6.17 2.70
C LEU A 436 -7.95 7.57 3.03
N PHE A 437 -8.85 8.09 2.18
CA PHE A 437 -9.36 9.45 2.31
C PHE A 437 -10.27 9.61 3.53
N THR A 438 -11.09 8.60 3.85
CA THR A 438 -12.10 8.69 4.92
C THR A 438 -11.47 8.95 6.30
N PRO A 439 -10.45 8.21 6.76
CA PRO A 439 -9.78 8.50 8.03
C PRO A 439 -9.09 9.87 8.04
N VAL A 440 -8.45 10.27 6.93
CA VAL A 440 -7.79 11.58 6.83
C VAL A 440 -8.81 12.71 6.92
N ALA A 441 -9.94 12.59 6.22
CA ALA A 441 -11.02 13.57 6.25
C ALA A 441 -11.70 13.65 7.63
N PHE A 442 -11.86 12.51 8.30
CA PHE A 442 -12.36 12.46 9.68
C PHE A 442 -11.41 13.17 10.64
N LEU A 443 -10.10 12.92 10.56
CA LEU A 443 -9.10 13.59 11.39
C LEU A 443 -9.02 15.10 11.10
N ALA A 444 -9.19 15.50 9.84
CA ALA A 444 -9.20 16.92 9.44
C ALA A 444 -10.41 17.70 9.96
N TRP A 445 -11.46 17.02 10.42
CA TRP A 445 -12.59 17.66 11.10
C TRP A 445 -12.18 18.27 12.44
N PHE A 446 -11.15 17.73 13.08
CA PHE A 446 -10.69 18.16 14.39
C PHE A 446 -9.55 19.19 14.28
N PRO A 447 -9.76 20.47 14.66
CA PRO A 447 -8.76 21.52 14.48
C PRO A 447 -7.43 21.24 15.20
N PHE A 448 -7.48 20.58 16.36
CA PHE A 448 -6.30 20.26 17.16
C PHE A 448 -5.29 19.36 16.41
N VAL A 449 -5.75 18.52 15.47
CA VAL A 449 -4.87 17.60 14.73
C VAL A 449 -3.93 18.38 13.83
N SER A 450 -4.44 19.42 13.13
CA SER A 450 -3.61 20.29 12.30
C SER A 450 -2.62 21.11 13.13
N GLU A 451 -3.01 21.57 14.31
CA GLU A 451 -2.11 22.27 15.22
C GLU A 451 -1.01 21.37 15.77
N PHE A 452 -1.38 20.17 16.22
CA PHE A 452 -0.44 19.16 16.72
C PHE A 452 0.58 18.79 15.64
N GLN A 453 0.11 18.51 14.42
CA GLN A 453 0.97 18.23 13.27
C GLN A 453 1.95 19.38 13.03
N THR A 454 1.46 20.62 13.03
CA THR A 454 2.29 21.80 12.73
C THR A 454 3.36 22.03 13.79
N ARG A 455 3.03 21.86 15.07
CA ARG A 455 3.93 22.11 16.21
C ARG A 455 4.97 21.01 16.40
N MET A 456 4.60 19.75 16.19
CA MET A 456 5.49 18.60 16.42
C MET A 456 6.45 18.36 15.26
N LEU A 457 6.00 18.50 14.01
CA LEU A 457 6.79 18.08 12.84
C LEU A 457 7.58 19.20 12.17
N PHE A 458 7.24 20.46 12.45
CA PHE A 458 7.82 21.58 11.75
C PHE A 458 8.41 22.62 12.71
N ASN A 459 9.60 23.11 12.36
CA ASN A 459 10.33 24.10 13.16
C ASN A 459 9.50 25.38 13.36
N GLN A 460 9.69 26.10 14.47
CA GLN A 460 8.98 27.34 14.77
C GLN A 460 9.09 28.38 13.63
N ALA A 461 10.24 28.48 12.96
CA ALA A 461 10.40 29.34 11.78
C ALA A 461 9.51 28.90 10.59
N PHE A 462 9.37 27.58 10.38
CA PHE A 462 8.46 27.00 9.38
C PHE A 462 6.99 27.19 9.75
N SER A 463 6.66 27.10 11.04
CA SER A 463 5.29 27.34 11.54
C SER A 463 4.84 28.79 11.30
N ARG A 464 5.73 29.78 11.44
CA ARG A 464 5.46 31.20 11.11
C ARG A 464 5.25 31.38 9.60
N GLY A 465 6.05 30.70 8.76
CA GLY A 465 5.88 30.70 7.31
C GLY A 465 4.55 30.07 6.85
N LEU A 466 4.12 28.98 7.48
CA LEU A 466 2.80 28.37 7.27
C LEU A 466 1.64 29.27 7.70
N GLN A 467 1.79 30.00 8.82
CA GLN A 467 0.80 30.99 9.24
C GLN A 467 0.69 32.13 8.23
N MET A 468 1.82 32.66 7.75
CA MET A 468 1.83 33.68 6.69
C MET A 468 1.23 33.16 5.38
N SER A 469 1.50 31.91 4.98
CA SER A 469 0.92 31.33 3.77
C SER A 469 -0.59 31.12 3.88
N ARG A 470 -1.10 30.73 5.06
CA ARG A 470 -2.55 30.69 5.33
C ARG A 470 -3.20 32.07 5.24
N VAL A 471 -2.55 33.11 5.78
CA VAL A 471 -3.03 34.50 5.72
C VAL A 471 -3.04 35.03 4.28
N LEU A 472 -1.96 34.83 3.53
CA LEU A 472 -1.85 35.23 2.12
C LEU A 472 -2.81 34.44 1.21
N GLY A 473 -3.00 33.15 1.50
CA GLY A 473 -4.00 32.32 0.83
C GLY A 473 -5.43 32.82 1.05
N ARG A 474 -5.74 33.29 2.27
CA ARG A 474 -7.00 33.95 2.62
C ARG A 474 -7.20 35.24 1.82
N GLN A 475 -6.20 36.13 1.79
CA GLN A 475 -6.24 37.36 0.98
C GLN A 475 -6.45 37.09 -0.52
N LYS A 476 -5.88 36.01 -1.07
CA LYS A 476 -6.05 35.65 -2.48
C LYS A 476 -7.46 35.10 -2.78
N ASN A 477 -8.10 34.44 -1.81
CA ASN A 477 -9.49 34.00 -1.92
C ASN A 477 -10.47 35.16 -1.73
N ASP A 478 -10.20 36.10 -0.83
CA ASP A 478 -11.03 37.31 -0.65
C ASP A 478 -11.01 38.20 -1.90
N ARG A 479 -9.88 38.30 -2.61
CA ARG A 479 -9.79 39.00 -3.91
C ARG A 479 -10.48 38.27 -5.07
N ARG A 480 -10.93 37.02 -4.89
CA ARG A 480 -11.60 36.20 -5.92
C ARG A 480 -13.11 36.02 -5.66
N ALA A 481 -13.64 36.53 -4.55
CA ALA A 481 -15.08 36.66 -4.39
C ALA A 481 -15.57 37.76 -5.35
N PRO A 482 -16.48 37.47 -6.30
CA PRO A 482 -17.08 38.55 -7.08
C PRO A 482 -17.98 39.35 -6.16
N ASP A 483 -17.83 40.68 -6.17
CA ASP A 483 -18.76 41.62 -5.57
C ASP A 483 -20.18 41.28 -6.05
N LYS A 484 -20.95 40.61 -5.19
CA LYS A 484 -22.40 40.53 -5.35
C LYS A 484 -22.95 41.88 -4.91
N LYS A 485 -23.22 42.74 -5.88
CA LYS A 485 -24.30 43.72 -5.80
C LYS A 485 -25.41 43.29 -6.74
#